data_AF-A0AB73R696-F1
#
_entry.id   AF-A0AB73R696-F1
#
_cell.length_a   1.000
_cell.length_b   1.000
_cell.length_c   1.000
_cell.angle_alpha   90.00
_cell.angle_beta   90.00
_cell.angle_gamma   90.00
#
_symmetry.space_group_name_H-M   'P 1'
#
loop_
_entity.id
_entity.type
_entity.pdbx_description
1 polymer ?
#
loop_
_entity_poly.entity_id
_entity_poly.type
_entity_poly.pdbx_seq_one_letter_code
_entity_poly.pdbx_strand_id
1 'polypeptide(L)'
;MTYARLLIPQLIPENKVLYLDSDIIVNDKLDSLFNIPLKDHYVAATPDPLRGFNAGVMLINNQLFHHNPHKVKQLFNVSQNKENAQADQTTLNIVFGDTYLKLSNQYNYMISGEQYLTYNYKDLREKHVVRLNNVTNPKIIHYAGGDKPWSLTSGGLMRDIWWQYRNLSWENVLSRRLLEPVRPKSKGEFFTFTPTDDLFNIKSLIKQLSEYTFNIAAWVPMSSKLISLLEYPNVRLYSRVSEGRVQQLVRKCDLYLDINSLKEGGFSDKFSYLGKPIFSFASVARPNNHQNYHVFADNDIHGMVKAINKIFNG
;
A
#
# COMPACT_ATOMS: atom_id res chain seq x y z
N MET A 1 -12.06 5.13 -17.84
CA MET A 1 -13.19 5.95 -18.32
C MET A 1 -14.02 6.28 -17.08
N THR A 2 -14.05 7.54 -16.65
CA THR A 2 -14.39 7.88 -15.25
C THR A 2 -15.59 8.86 -15.14
N TYR A 3 -16.27 9.16 -16.26
CA TYR A 3 -17.43 10.06 -16.26
C TYR A 3 -18.75 9.40 -15.84
N ALA A 4 -18.80 8.07 -15.74
CA ALA A 4 -20.03 7.34 -15.40
C ALA A 4 -20.62 7.79 -14.04
N ARG A 5 -19.77 8.20 -13.09
CA ARG A 5 -20.22 8.71 -11.79
C ARG A 5 -21.02 10.02 -11.89
N LEU A 6 -20.83 10.81 -12.93
CA LEU A 6 -21.61 12.05 -13.16
C LEU A 6 -23.07 11.74 -13.55
N LEU A 7 -23.33 10.53 -14.06
CA LEU A 7 -24.67 10.07 -14.43
C LEU A 7 -25.46 9.50 -13.25
N ILE A 8 -24.86 9.31 -12.07
CA ILE A 8 -25.53 8.73 -10.90
C ILE A 8 -26.89 9.39 -10.63
N PRO A 9 -27.03 10.72 -10.67
CA PRO A 9 -28.33 11.34 -10.40
C PRO A 9 -29.42 11.10 -11.44
N GLN A 10 -29.03 10.67 -12.64
CA GLN A 10 -29.96 10.30 -13.70
C GLN A 10 -30.27 8.80 -13.70
N LEU A 11 -29.37 7.96 -13.20
CA LEU A 11 -29.46 6.50 -13.27
C LEU A 11 -30.03 5.87 -12.01
N ILE A 12 -29.86 6.51 -10.85
CA ILE A 12 -30.21 5.93 -9.55
C ILE A 12 -31.40 6.71 -8.97
N PRO A 13 -32.53 6.05 -8.64
CA PRO A 13 -33.72 6.73 -8.13
C PRO A 13 -33.66 7.06 -6.64
N GLU A 14 -32.83 6.38 -5.85
CA GLU A 14 -32.76 6.59 -4.40
C GLU A 14 -32.21 7.97 -4.04
N ASN A 15 -32.78 8.58 -2.99
CA ASN A 15 -32.44 9.93 -2.51
C ASN A 15 -30.99 10.09 -2.01
N LYS A 16 -30.35 8.99 -1.59
CA LYS A 16 -28.99 8.97 -1.05
C LYS A 16 -28.24 7.78 -1.62
N VAL A 17 -27.06 8.02 -2.19
CA VAL A 17 -26.27 6.99 -2.87
C VAL A 17 -24.84 7.01 -2.34
N LEU A 18 -24.28 5.85 -1.99
CA LEU A 18 -22.85 5.71 -1.71
C LEU A 18 -22.15 5.23 -2.99
N TYR A 19 -21.32 6.10 -3.57
CA TYR A 19 -20.44 5.76 -4.68
C TYR A 19 -19.07 5.32 -4.15
N LEU A 20 -18.52 4.28 -4.79
CA LEU A 20 -17.26 3.64 -4.46
C LEU A 20 -16.48 3.33 -5.75
N ASP A 21 -15.20 3.71 -5.81
CA ASP A 21 -14.29 3.25 -6.87
C ASP A 21 -14.05 1.74 -6.75
N SER A 22 -13.64 1.10 -7.86
CA SER A 22 -13.39 -0.35 -7.89
C SER A 22 -12.06 -0.78 -7.27
N ASP A 23 -11.17 0.17 -6.96
CA ASP A 23 -9.84 -0.04 -6.38
C ASP A 23 -9.81 0.19 -4.87
N ILE A 24 -10.90 -0.19 -4.20
CA ILE A 24 -11.05 -0.10 -2.75
C ILE A 24 -11.34 -1.46 -2.11
N ILE A 25 -11.21 -1.52 -0.79
CA ILE A 25 -11.75 -2.58 0.06
C ILE A 25 -12.61 -1.94 1.16
N VAL A 26 -13.83 -2.42 1.34
CA VAL A 26 -14.65 -2.13 2.52
C VAL A 26 -14.24 -3.10 3.62
N ASN A 27 -13.62 -2.54 4.67
CA ASN A 27 -12.95 -3.26 5.74
C ASN A 27 -13.76 -3.30 7.05
N ASP A 28 -14.88 -2.58 7.13
CA ASP A 28 -15.77 -2.57 8.30
C ASP A 28 -17.19 -2.10 7.93
N LYS A 29 -18.13 -2.21 8.87
CA LYS A 29 -19.51 -1.74 8.78
C LYS A 29 -19.60 -0.25 8.44
N LEU A 30 -20.45 0.05 7.45
CA LEU A 30 -20.66 1.40 6.91
C LEU A 30 -21.96 2.05 7.38
N ASP A 31 -22.72 1.46 8.31
CA ASP A 31 -23.98 2.02 8.83
C ASP A 31 -23.83 3.48 9.25
N SER A 32 -22.75 3.80 9.98
CA SER A 32 -22.44 5.17 10.40
C SER A 32 -22.20 6.13 9.24
N LEU A 33 -21.68 5.65 8.09
CA LEU A 33 -21.47 6.47 6.89
C LEU A 33 -22.82 6.78 6.23
N PHE A 34 -23.68 5.77 6.04
CA PHE A 34 -25.00 5.95 5.45
C PHE A 34 -25.91 6.88 6.27
N ASN A 35 -25.75 6.86 7.60
CA ASN A 35 -26.53 7.67 8.54
C ASN A 35 -26.06 9.13 8.63
N ILE A 36 -24.98 9.53 7.96
CA ILE A 36 -24.54 10.93 7.96
C ILE A 36 -25.63 11.82 7.31
N PRO A 37 -26.10 12.88 8.00
CA PRO A 37 -27.03 13.84 7.43
C PRO A 37 -26.28 14.76 6.46
N LEU A 38 -26.65 14.72 5.17
CA LEU A 38 -26.02 15.51 4.11
C LEU A 38 -26.50 16.96 4.07
N LYS A 39 -27.67 17.27 4.64
CA LYS A 39 -28.30 18.60 4.63
C LYS A 39 -28.35 19.18 3.21
N ASP A 40 -27.79 20.36 2.99
CA ASP A 40 -27.70 21.11 1.74
C ASP A 40 -26.44 20.77 0.92
N HIS A 41 -25.60 19.86 1.38
CA HIS A 41 -24.42 19.40 0.64
C HIS A 41 -24.83 18.37 -0.43
N TYR A 42 -24.46 18.62 -1.69
CA TYR A 42 -24.68 17.67 -2.79
C TYR A 42 -23.84 16.40 -2.64
N VAL A 43 -22.64 16.52 -2.05
CA VAL A 43 -21.68 15.43 -1.90
C VAL A 43 -21.02 15.52 -0.53
N ALA A 44 -20.81 14.38 0.12
CA ALA A 44 -19.84 14.22 1.19
C ALA A 44 -18.67 13.35 0.72
N ALA A 45 -17.45 13.80 0.97
CA ALA A 45 -16.22 13.13 0.52
C ALA A 45 -15.06 13.46 1.47
N THR A 46 -13.95 12.73 1.36
CA THR A 46 -12.75 12.99 2.17
C THR A 46 -11.81 13.98 1.49
N PRO A 47 -11.15 14.89 2.24
CA PRO A 47 -10.16 15.80 1.68
C PRO A 47 -8.99 15.08 0.97
N ASP A 48 -8.64 15.56 -0.22
CA ASP A 48 -7.48 15.14 -1.00
C ASP A 48 -6.38 16.22 -0.86
N PRO A 49 -5.13 15.87 -0.49
CA PRO A 49 -4.07 16.85 -0.26
C PRO A 49 -3.70 17.66 -1.51
N LEU A 50 -4.08 17.19 -2.71
CA LEU A 50 -3.69 17.80 -3.98
C LEU A 50 -4.86 18.47 -4.71
N ARG A 51 -6.11 18.09 -4.45
CA ARG A 51 -7.24 18.37 -5.37
C ARG A 51 -8.58 18.72 -4.72
N GLY A 52 -8.60 19.14 -3.45
CA GLY A 52 -9.84 19.44 -2.73
C GLY A 52 -10.38 18.22 -2.00
N PHE A 53 -11.19 17.40 -2.66
CA PHE A 53 -11.64 16.09 -2.19
C PHE A 53 -11.36 14.97 -3.18
N ASN A 54 -11.24 13.75 -2.66
CA ASN A 54 -11.07 12.55 -3.48
C ASN A 54 -12.43 12.01 -3.91
N ALA A 55 -12.61 11.76 -5.20
CA ALA A 55 -13.91 11.36 -5.75
C ALA A 55 -14.19 9.85 -5.62
N GLY A 56 -13.24 9.04 -5.15
CA GLY A 56 -13.36 7.59 -5.11
C GLY A 56 -14.26 7.04 -4.01
N VAL A 57 -14.63 7.85 -3.03
CA VAL A 57 -15.71 7.55 -2.08
C VAL A 57 -16.55 8.80 -1.90
N MET A 58 -17.82 8.73 -2.29
CA MET A 58 -18.75 9.85 -2.20
C MET A 58 -20.10 9.39 -1.68
N LEU A 59 -20.59 10.05 -0.63
CA LEU A 59 -21.99 9.97 -0.23
C LEU A 59 -22.74 11.10 -0.93
N ILE A 60 -23.60 10.74 -1.87
CA ILE A 60 -24.26 11.65 -2.81
C ILE A 60 -25.68 11.94 -2.33
N ASN A 61 -26.02 13.22 -2.21
CA ASN A 61 -27.36 13.69 -1.91
C ASN A 61 -28.16 13.78 -3.22
N ASN A 62 -28.65 12.62 -3.65
CA ASN A 62 -29.32 12.49 -4.92
C ASN A 62 -30.64 13.27 -4.98
N GLN A 63 -31.31 13.39 -3.84
CA GLN A 63 -32.51 14.19 -3.70
C GLN A 63 -32.28 15.64 -4.14
N LEU A 64 -31.15 16.28 -3.79
CA LEU A 64 -30.86 17.64 -4.23
C LEU A 64 -30.67 17.74 -5.75
N PHE A 65 -30.07 16.72 -6.36
CA PHE A 65 -29.94 16.67 -7.82
C PHE A 65 -31.30 16.50 -8.52
N HIS A 66 -32.21 15.70 -7.97
CA HIS A 66 -33.57 15.54 -8.50
C HIS A 66 -34.37 16.85 -8.44
N HIS A 67 -34.23 17.61 -7.34
CA HIS A 67 -34.87 18.93 -7.21
C HIS A 67 -34.18 20.02 -8.05
N ASN A 68 -32.93 19.80 -8.48
CA ASN A 68 -32.16 20.76 -9.28
C ASN A 68 -31.44 20.10 -10.47
N PRO A 69 -32.17 19.72 -11.52
CA PRO A 69 -31.58 19.08 -12.71
C PRO A 69 -30.59 19.99 -13.46
N HIS A 70 -30.63 21.31 -13.25
CA HIS A 70 -29.61 22.23 -13.79
C HIS A 70 -28.23 21.96 -13.21
N LYS A 71 -28.13 21.42 -11.98
CA LYS A 71 -26.85 21.07 -11.37
C LYS A 71 -26.15 19.94 -12.13
N VAL A 72 -26.90 18.97 -12.64
CA VAL A 72 -26.37 17.90 -13.50
C VAL A 72 -25.86 18.47 -14.82
N LYS A 73 -26.61 19.39 -15.45
CA LYS A 73 -26.16 20.10 -16.66
C LYS A 73 -24.87 20.89 -16.42
N GLN A 74 -24.74 21.54 -15.26
CA GLN A 74 -23.53 22.26 -14.87
C GLN A 74 -22.31 21.31 -14.82
N LEU A 75 -22.46 20.12 -14.21
CA LEU A 75 -21.39 19.11 -14.20
C LEU A 75 -20.98 18.70 -15.62
N PHE A 76 -21.95 18.45 -16.50
CA PHE A 76 -21.65 18.10 -17.90
C PHE A 76 -20.91 19.22 -18.63
N ASN A 77 -21.36 20.47 -18.50
CA ASN A 77 -20.72 21.61 -19.15
C ASN A 77 -19.27 21.78 -18.70
N VAL A 78 -18.99 21.66 -17.40
CA VAL A 78 -17.62 21.73 -16.85
C VAL A 78 -16.78 20.54 -17.33
N SER A 79 -17.37 19.35 -17.44
CA SER A 79 -16.66 18.14 -17.88
C SER A 79 -16.22 18.17 -19.34
N GLN A 80 -16.83 19.02 -20.17
CA GLN A 80 -16.46 19.18 -21.58
C GLN A 80 -15.19 20.01 -21.79
N ASN A 81 -14.70 20.71 -20.74
CA ASN A 81 -13.46 21.47 -20.84
C ASN A 81 -12.25 20.52 -20.90
N LYS A 82 -11.56 20.51 -22.04
CA LYS A 82 -10.41 19.64 -22.33
C LYS A 82 -9.16 19.95 -21.51
N GLU A 83 -9.08 21.11 -20.85
CA GLU A 83 -7.96 21.48 -19.98
C GLU A 83 -7.98 20.74 -18.63
N ASN A 84 -9.07 20.05 -18.30
CA ASN A 84 -9.22 19.34 -17.03
C ASN A 84 -8.49 17.98 -17.07
N ALA A 85 -7.22 17.95 -16.67
CA ALA A 85 -6.32 16.79 -16.69
C ALA A 85 -6.83 15.52 -15.96
N GLN A 86 -7.75 15.68 -15.01
CA GLN A 86 -8.49 14.58 -14.37
C GLN A 86 -10.00 14.82 -14.41
N ALA A 87 -10.50 15.14 -15.61
CA ALA A 87 -11.83 14.84 -16.10
C ALA A 87 -12.95 15.00 -15.03
N ASP A 88 -13.35 13.89 -14.41
CA ASP A 88 -14.49 13.79 -13.51
C ASP A 88 -14.19 14.26 -12.08
N GLN A 89 -13.06 13.89 -11.47
CA GLN A 89 -12.70 14.39 -10.13
C GLN A 89 -12.44 15.90 -10.17
N THR A 90 -11.78 16.40 -11.21
CA THR A 90 -11.59 17.84 -11.41
C THR A 90 -12.93 18.55 -11.57
N THR A 91 -13.83 18.02 -12.40
CA THR A 91 -15.19 18.57 -12.57
C THR A 91 -15.95 18.65 -11.25
N LEU A 92 -15.95 17.56 -10.48
CA LEU A 92 -16.63 17.50 -9.19
C LEU A 92 -16.06 18.51 -8.19
N ASN A 93 -14.73 18.70 -8.16
CA ASN A 93 -14.09 19.68 -7.30
C ASN A 93 -14.31 21.13 -7.76
N ILE A 94 -14.39 21.41 -9.07
CA ILE A 94 -14.76 22.74 -9.57
C ILE A 94 -16.17 23.12 -9.11
N VAL A 95 -17.11 22.17 -9.14
CA VAL A 95 -18.53 22.45 -8.83
C VAL A 95 -18.82 22.40 -7.32
N PHE A 96 -18.17 21.50 -6.57
CA PHE A 96 -18.49 21.23 -5.16
C PHE A 96 -17.33 21.39 -4.19
N GLY A 97 -16.12 21.74 -4.65
CA GLY A 97 -14.91 21.76 -3.82
C GLY A 97 -15.00 22.65 -2.58
N ASP A 98 -15.77 23.73 -2.64
CA ASP A 98 -15.97 24.66 -1.51
C ASP A 98 -17.19 24.31 -0.65
N THR A 99 -18.05 23.41 -1.11
CA THR A 99 -19.37 23.15 -0.51
C THR A 99 -19.61 21.69 -0.16
N TYR A 100 -18.63 20.79 -0.30
CA TYR A 100 -18.79 19.39 0.07
C TYR A 100 -18.73 19.20 1.59
N LEU A 101 -19.47 18.20 2.08
CA LEU A 101 -19.37 17.78 3.48
C LEU A 101 -18.11 16.93 3.67
N LYS A 102 -17.20 17.36 4.55
CA LYS A 102 -15.95 16.66 4.82
C LYS A 102 -16.17 15.39 5.63
N LEU A 103 -15.83 14.25 5.04
CA LEU A 103 -15.83 12.95 5.72
C LEU A 103 -14.49 12.70 6.43
N SER A 104 -14.53 11.90 7.51
CA SER A 104 -13.33 11.38 8.17
C SER A 104 -12.51 10.50 7.20
N ASN A 105 -11.18 10.57 7.29
CA ASN A 105 -10.26 9.78 6.47
C ASN A 105 -10.46 8.26 6.63
N GLN A 106 -11.12 7.80 7.70
CA GLN A 106 -11.46 6.37 7.86
C GLN A 106 -12.41 5.84 6.77
N TYR A 107 -13.20 6.73 6.14
CA TYR A 107 -14.15 6.36 5.08
C TYR A 107 -13.54 6.45 3.68
N ASN A 108 -12.30 6.91 3.54
CA ASN A 108 -11.54 6.86 2.29
C ASN A 108 -10.05 6.93 2.65
N TYR A 109 -9.56 5.82 3.19
CA TYR A 109 -8.19 5.70 3.66
C TYR A 109 -7.28 5.49 2.45
N MET A 110 -6.89 6.59 1.82
CA MET A 110 -6.05 6.64 0.62
C MET A 110 -4.61 6.21 0.94
N ILE A 111 -4.37 4.90 0.90
CA ILE A 111 -3.13 4.28 1.39
C ILE A 111 -1.95 4.41 0.42
N SER A 112 -2.23 4.39 -0.88
CA SER A 112 -1.21 4.42 -1.94
C SER A 112 -0.64 5.82 -2.21
N GLY A 113 -1.16 6.87 -1.54
CA GLY A 113 -0.66 8.24 -1.67
C GLY A 113 0.77 8.40 -1.14
N GLU A 114 1.22 7.53 -0.24
CA GLU A 114 2.53 7.63 0.40
C GLU A 114 3.67 7.59 -0.62
N GLN A 115 3.69 6.64 -1.55
CA GLN A 115 4.79 6.52 -2.52
C GLN A 115 4.91 7.76 -3.41
N TYR A 116 3.79 8.20 -4.01
CA TYR A 116 3.82 9.38 -4.89
C TYR A 116 4.27 10.63 -4.14
N LEU A 117 3.79 10.83 -2.92
CA LEU A 117 4.19 11.98 -2.10
C LEU A 117 5.63 11.86 -1.60
N THR A 118 6.11 10.65 -1.29
CA THR A 118 7.50 10.39 -0.88
C THR A 118 8.50 10.84 -1.92
N TYR A 119 8.23 10.60 -3.20
CA TYR A 119 9.17 10.95 -4.27
C TYR A 119 9.01 12.36 -4.82
N ASN A 120 7.85 12.99 -4.67
CA ASN A 120 7.54 14.25 -5.36
C ASN A 120 7.25 15.46 -4.45
N TYR A 121 6.82 15.26 -3.19
CA TYR A 121 6.36 16.36 -2.32
C TYR A 121 6.64 16.11 -0.83
N LYS A 122 7.84 16.49 -0.36
CA LYS A 122 8.32 16.20 1.00
C LYS A 122 7.38 16.71 2.11
N ASP A 123 6.92 17.96 2.01
CA ASP A 123 6.02 18.55 3.02
C ASP A 123 4.64 17.91 3.05
N LEU A 124 4.11 17.54 1.88
CA LEU A 124 2.82 16.87 1.78
C LEU A 124 2.89 15.43 2.25
N ARG A 125 4.05 14.78 2.10
CA ARG A 125 4.30 13.44 2.61
C ARG A 125 4.15 13.38 4.13
N GLU A 126 4.76 14.30 4.88
CA GLU A 126 4.65 14.31 6.35
C GLU A 126 3.19 14.48 6.79
N LYS A 127 2.48 15.45 6.20
CA LYS A 127 1.04 15.65 6.44
C LYS A 127 0.22 14.40 6.11
N HIS A 128 0.56 13.71 5.01
CA HIS A 128 -0.11 12.49 4.61
C HIS A 128 0.15 11.33 5.58
N VAL A 129 1.39 11.14 6.04
CA VAL A 129 1.74 10.12 7.03
C VAL A 129 1.01 10.37 8.35
N VAL A 130 1.01 11.61 8.85
CA VAL A 130 0.25 11.98 10.05
C VAL A 130 -1.24 11.69 9.86
N ARG A 131 -1.80 12.09 8.70
CA ARG A 131 -3.20 11.83 8.35
C ARG A 131 -3.55 10.34 8.39
N LEU A 132 -2.68 9.49 7.86
CA LEU A 132 -2.89 8.04 7.85
C LEU A 132 -2.74 7.45 9.25
N ASN A 133 -1.69 7.82 9.99
CA ASN A 133 -1.43 7.31 11.34
C ASN A 133 -2.52 7.69 12.35
N ASN A 134 -3.24 8.80 12.12
CA ASN A 134 -4.38 9.20 12.95
C ASN A 134 -5.63 8.33 12.75
N VAL A 135 -5.64 7.43 11.75
CA VAL A 135 -6.73 6.49 11.51
C VAL A 135 -6.33 5.12 12.05
N THR A 136 -6.92 4.73 13.18
CA THR A 136 -6.64 3.42 13.81
C THR A 136 -7.47 2.29 13.22
N ASN A 137 -8.66 2.58 12.68
CA ASN A 137 -9.55 1.61 12.04
C ASN A 137 -10.07 2.15 10.69
N PRO A 138 -9.35 1.91 9.58
CA PRO A 138 -9.83 2.31 8.26
C PRO A 138 -11.02 1.43 7.86
N LYS A 139 -12.18 2.05 7.63
CA LYS A 139 -13.42 1.37 7.22
C LYS A 139 -13.46 1.12 5.71
N ILE A 140 -12.86 2.02 4.93
CA ILE A 140 -12.68 1.86 3.50
C ILE A 140 -11.23 2.15 3.17
N ILE A 141 -10.52 1.17 2.65
CA ILE A 141 -9.12 1.27 2.21
C ILE A 141 -9.13 1.54 0.71
N HIS A 142 -8.55 2.65 0.27
CA HIS A 142 -8.54 3.05 -1.13
C HIS A 142 -7.11 3.02 -1.69
N TYR A 143 -6.86 2.13 -2.64
CA TYR A 143 -5.57 1.98 -3.32
C TYR A 143 -5.42 2.99 -4.48
N ALA A 144 -5.65 4.27 -4.18
CA ALA A 144 -5.67 5.35 -5.16
C ALA A 144 -4.31 5.54 -5.88
N GLY A 145 -4.31 5.96 -7.14
CA GLY A 145 -3.07 6.22 -7.88
C GLY A 145 -2.49 4.99 -8.56
N GLY A 146 -1.17 4.96 -8.78
CA GLY A 146 -0.51 4.02 -9.70
C GLY A 146 -0.04 2.70 -9.09
N ASP A 147 0.35 2.68 -7.80
CA ASP A 147 0.80 1.43 -7.15
C ASP A 147 -0.40 0.62 -6.66
N LYS A 148 -0.74 -0.40 -7.44
CA LYS A 148 -1.88 -1.26 -7.19
C LYS A 148 -1.47 -2.57 -6.49
N PRO A 149 -2.26 -3.04 -5.51
CA PRO A 149 -1.93 -4.26 -4.79
C PRO A 149 -2.03 -5.52 -5.66
N TRP A 150 -2.67 -5.47 -6.83
CA TRP A 150 -2.71 -6.57 -7.80
C TRP A 150 -1.59 -6.53 -8.85
N SER A 151 -0.75 -5.50 -8.85
CA SER A 151 0.44 -5.46 -9.70
C SER A 151 1.41 -6.57 -9.31
N LEU A 152 2.24 -7.04 -10.25
CA LEU A 152 3.24 -8.08 -10.02
C LEU A 152 4.13 -7.78 -8.81
N THR A 153 4.60 -6.54 -8.73
CA THR A 153 5.28 -5.99 -7.55
C THR A 153 4.54 -4.76 -7.05
N SER A 154 4.52 -4.56 -5.74
CA SER A 154 4.03 -3.33 -5.11
C SER A 154 4.81 -3.09 -3.83
N GLY A 155 5.27 -1.86 -3.65
CA GLY A 155 5.91 -1.40 -2.43
C GLY A 155 4.93 -0.84 -1.40
N GLY A 156 3.63 -0.91 -1.68
CA GLY A 156 2.57 -0.24 -0.93
C GLY A 156 2.19 -0.96 0.36
N LEU A 157 1.55 -0.21 1.25
CA LEU A 157 1.01 -0.75 2.50
C LEU A 157 -0.29 -1.54 2.23
N MET A 158 -0.67 -2.41 3.18
CA MET A 158 -1.95 -3.13 3.20
C MET A 158 -2.24 -4.07 2.00
N ARG A 159 -1.25 -4.35 1.13
CA ARG A 159 -1.39 -5.25 -0.04
C ARG A 159 -2.06 -6.59 0.29
N ASP A 160 -1.76 -7.17 1.44
CA ASP A 160 -2.32 -8.48 1.82
C ASP A 160 -3.83 -8.45 1.93
N ILE A 161 -4.41 -7.38 2.51
CA ILE A 161 -5.86 -7.26 2.67
C ILE A 161 -6.56 -7.36 1.32
N TRP A 162 -6.06 -6.67 0.29
CA TRP A 162 -6.64 -6.79 -1.06
C TRP A 162 -6.65 -8.24 -1.56
N TRP A 163 -5.56 -8.97 -1.37
CA TRP A 163 -5.46 -10.37 -1.78
C TRP A 163 -6.31 -11.31 -0.93
N GLN A 164 -6.53 -11.01 0.36
CA GLN A 164 -7.44 -11.77 1.21
C GLN A 164 -8.85 -11.71 0.63
N TYR A 165 -9.37 -10.52 0.32
CA TYR A 165 -10.68 -10.34 -0.29
C TYR A 165 -10.77 -10.96 -1.69
N ARG A 166 -9.73 -10.79 -2.52
CA ARG A 166 -9.67 -11.41 -3.85
C ARG A 166 -9.75 -12.94 -3.82
N ASN A 167 -9.18 -13.56 -2.79
CA ASN A 167 -9.15 -15.01 -2.63
C ASN A 167 -10.38 -15.56 -1.89
N LEU A 168 -11.29 -14.70 -1.39
CA LEU A 168 -12.54 -15.16 -0.82
C LEU A 168 -13.46 -15.72 -1.91
N SER A 169 -13.97 -16.93 -1.69
CA SER A 169 -15.11 -17.44 -2.45
C SER A 169 -16.40 -16.75 -2.00
N TRP A 170 -17.41 -16.72 -2.87
CA TRP A 170 -18.74 -16.25 -2.50
C TRP A 170 -19.36 -17.07 -1.36
N GLU A 171 -19.03 -18.36 -1.27
CA GLU A 171 -19.43 -19.20 -0.14
C GLU A 171 -18.88 -18.67 1.19
N ASN A 172 -17.58 -18.32 1.23
CA ASN A 172 -16.97 -17.72 2.43
C ASN A 172 -17.63 -16.39 2.81
N VAL A 173 -18.06 -15.60 1.82
CA VAL A 173 -18.79 -14.34 2.05
C VAL A 173 -20.16 -14.62 2.68
N LEU A 174 -20.92 -15.55 2.13
CA LEU A 174 -22.24 -15.94 2.63
C LEU A 174 -22.17 -16.55 4.03
N SER A 175 -21.14 -17.37 4.28
CA SER A 175 -20.89 -18.00 5.59
C SER A 175 -20.19 -17.06 6.58
N ARG A 176 -19.90 -15.82 6.20
CA ARG A 176 -19.19 -14.81 7.02
C ARG A 176 -17.87 -15.34 7.60
N ARG A 177 -17.13 -16.11 6.81
CA ARG A 177 -15.84 -16.66 7.22
C ARG A 177 -14.83 -15.53 7.42
N LEU A 178 -13.91 -15.72 8.38
CA LEU A 178 -12.79 -14.81 8.59
C LEU A 178 -11.84 -14.79 7.40
N LEU A 179 -11.17 -13.65 7.20
CA LEU A 179 -10.13 -13.50 6.20
C LEU A 179 -8.94 -14.39 6.56
N GLU A 180 -8.64 -15.35 5.69
CA GLU A 180 -7.47 -16.20 5.84
C GLU A 180 -6.19 -15.44 5.46
N PRO A 181 -5.03 -15.74 6.06
CA PRO A 181 -3.75 -15.19 5.61
C PRO A 181 -3.45 -15.61 4.16
N VAL A 182 -3.04 -14.66 3.33
CA VAL A 182 -2.62 -14.93 1.94
C VAL A 182 -1.24 -15.60 1.88
N ARG A 183 -0.46 -15.44 2.95
CA ARG A 183 0.95 -15.83 3.00
C ARG A 183 1.12 -17.13 3.79
N PRO A 184 2.00 -18.05 3.35
CA PRO A 184 2.40 -19.20 4.14
C PRO A 184 2.97 -18.75 5.49
N LYS A 185 2.84 -19.62 6.51
CA LYS A 185 3.55 -19.44 7.78
C LYS A 185 5.05 -19.51 7.51
N SER A 186 5.80 -18.64 8.19
CA SER A 186 7.25 -18.51 8.07
C SER A 186 7.89 -18.76 9.43
N LYS A 187 9.01 -19.48 9.49
CA LYS A 187 9.79 -19.66 10.73
C LYS A 187 10.53 -18.39 11.15
N GLY A 188 10.78 -17.50 10.19
CA GLY A 188 11.34 -16.17 10.39
C GLY A 188 11.29 -15.37 9.09
N GLU A 189 11.48 -14.05 9.17
CA GLU A 189 11.46 -13.15 8.03
C GLU A 189 12.77 -12.39 7.92
N PHE A 190 13.37 -12.42 6.73
CA PHE A 190 14.62 -11.76 6.44
C PHE A 190 14.37 -10.50 5.65
N PHE A 191 15.14 -9.45 5.94
CA PHE A 191 15.12 -8.21 5.18
C PHE A 191 16.39 -8.07 4.37
N THR A 192 16.27 -7.67 3.11
CA THR A 192 17.37 -7.18 2.28
C THR A 192 16.93 -5.90 1.62
N PHE A 193 17.79 -4.89 1.63
CA PHE A 193 17.56 -3.64 0.93
C PHE A 193 18.65 -3.46 -0.11
N THR A 194 18.30 -3.14 -1.34
CA THR A 194 19.27 -3.06 -2.44
C THR A 194 18.98 -1.94 -3.44
N PRO A 195 20.00 -1.16 -3.84
CA PRO A 195 19.91 -0.26 -4.99
C PRO A 195 20.17 -0.98 -6.33
N THR A 196 20.68 -2.21 -6.31
CA THR A 196 21.01 -3.01 -7.51
C THR A 196 20.27 -4.35 -7.52
N ASP A 197 20.35 -5.07 -8.63
CA ASP A 197 19.83 -6.44 -8.74
C ASP A 197 20.86 -7.53 -8.42
N ASP A 198 21.96 -7.13 -7.78
CA ASP A 198 23.07 -8.01 -7.47
C ASP A 198 23.11 -8.33 -5.97
N LEU A 199 22.57 -9.50 -5.64
CA LEU A 199 22.47 -10.04 -4.29
C LEU A 199 23.29 -11.32 -4.22
N PHE A 200 24.36 -11.28 -3.45
CA PHE A 200 25.32 -12.38 -3.35
C PHE A 200 24.67 -13.65 -2.80
N ASN A 201 24.83 -14.78 -3.50
CA ASN A 201 24.29 -16.11 -3.14
C ASN A 201 22.77 -16.19 -2.90
N ILE A 202 21.96 -15.19 -3.28
CA ILE A 202 20.53 -15.11 -2.93
C ILE A 202 19.72 -16.34 -3.33
N LYS A 203 19.90 -16.87 -4.55
CA LYS A 203 19.15 -18.05 -5.03
C LYS A 203 19.46 -19.30 -4.21
N SER A 204 20.71 -19.47 -3.77
CA SER A 204 21.13 -20.60 -2.96
C SER A 204 20.50 -20.52 -1.56
N LEU A 205 20.54 -19.33 -0.95
CA LEU A 205 19.90 -19.09 0.35
C LEU A 205 18.39 -19.31 0.31
N ILE A 206 17.69 -18.77 -0.69
CA ILE A 206 16.24 -18.93 -0.85
C ILE A 206 15.84 -20.41 -0.91
N LYS A 207 16.60 -21.23 -1.65
CA LYS A 207 16.32 -22.67 -1.81
C LYS A 207 16.59 -23.46 -0.52
N GLN A 208 17.67 -23.15 0.19
CA GLN A 208 18.04 -23.85 1.42
C GLN A 208 17.24 -23.40 2.65
N LEU A 209 16.64 -22.21 2.61
CA LEU A 209 15.83 -21.62 3.68
C LEU A 209 14.38 -21.45 3.23
N SER A 210 13.79 -22.50 2.65
CA SER A 210 12.43 -22.50 2.09
C SER A 210 11.32 -22.25 3.12
N GLU A 211 11.59 -22.51 4.40
CA GLU A 211 10.68 -22.24 5.52
C GLU A 211 10.74 -20.79 6.04
N TYR A 212 11.59 -19.95 5.46
CA TYR A 212 11.79 -18.54 5.84
C TYR A 212 11.45 -17.61 4.68
N THR A 213 10.92 -16.43 5.01
CA THR A 213 10.49 -15.44 4.02
C THR A 213 11.59 -14.42 3.75
N PHE A 214 11.94 -14.22 2.49
CA PHE A 214 12.87 -13.19 2.02
C PHE A 214 12.11 -11.95 1.58
N ASN A 215 12.20 -10.87 2.35
CA ASN A 215 11.65 -9.56 2.00
C ASN A 215 12.75 -8.69 1.37
N ILE A 216 12.73 -8.56 0.05
CA ILE A 216 13.71 -7.79 -0.72
C ILE A 216 13.05 -6.47 -1.13
N ALA A 217 13.65 -5.34 -0.76
CA ALA A 217 13.10 -4.01 -1.01
C ALA A 217 14.08 -3.11 -1.76
N ALA A 218 13.54 -2.19 -2.58
CA ALA A 218 14.32 -1.20 -3.32
C ALA A 218 13.52 0.09 -3.50
N TRP A 219 14.21 1.25 -3.47
CA TRP A 219 13.61 2.54 -3.78
C TRP A 219 13.22 2.68 -5.26
N VAL A 220 13.82 1.85 -6.12
CA VAL A 220 13.71 1.93 -7.58
C VAL A 220 12.90 0.77 -8.16
N PRO A 221 12.50 0.85 -9.44
CA PRO A 221 12.05 -0.32 -10.20
C PRO A 221 13.03 -1.48 -10.06
N MET A 222 12.51 -2.67 -9.82
CA MET A 222 13.32 -3.89 -9.82
C MET A 222 13.48 -4.42 -11.24
N SER A 223 14.68 -4.93 -11.56
CA SER A 223 14.96 -5.55 -12.85
C SER A 223 14.28 -6.92 -12.99
N SER A 224 14.25 -7.45 -14.21
CA SER A 224 13.76 -8.81 -14.48
C SER A 224 14.51 -9.88 -13.68
N LYS A 225 15.81 -9.66 -13.37
CA LYS A 225 16.62 -10.56 -12.54
C LYS A 225 16.03 -10.70 -11.14
N LEU A 226 15.72 -9.59 -10.46
CA LEU A 226 15.05 -9.64 -9.16
C LEU A 226 13.62 -10.18 -9.29
N ILE A 227 12.85 -9.69 -10.27
CA ILE A 227 11.47 -10.13 -10.49
C ILE A 227 11.36 -11.65 -10.69
N SER A 228 12.34 -12.28 -11.34
CA SER A 228 12.39 -13.74 -11.53
C SER A 228 12.40 -14.52 -10.21
N LEU A 229 12.85 -13.91 -9.10
CA LEU A 229 12.84 -14.56 -7.79
C LEU A 229 11.42 -14.78 -7.24
N LEU A 230 10.38 -14.16 -7.83
CA LEU A 230 8.99 -14.47 -7.50
C LEU A 230 8.57 -15.89 -7.88
N GLU A 231 9.41 -16.64 -8.63
CA GLU A 231 9.24 -18.09 -8.82
C GLU A 231 9.28 -18.86 -7.49
N TYR A 232 9.97 -18.32 -6.47
CA TYR A 232 10.08 -18.95 -5.16
C TYR A 232 8.95 -18.49 -4.24
N PRO A 233 8.16 -19.42 -3.67
CA PRO A 233 6.99 -19.08 -2.85
C PRO A 233 7.36 -18.37 -1.56
N ASN A 234 8.62 -18.36 -1.15
CA ASN A 234 9.14 -17.70 0.05
C ASN A 234 9.82 -16.35 -0.22
N VAL A 235 9.73 -15.79 -1.44
CA VAL A 235 10.30 -14.47 -1.79
C VAL A 235 9.22 -13.41 -1.93
N ARG A 236 9.48 -12.21 -1.42
CA ARG A 236 8.63 -11.02 -1.54
C ARG A 236 9.47 -9.85 -2.04
N LEU A 237 8.97 -9.19 -3.08
CA LEU A 237 9.64 -8.06 -3.71
C LEU A 237 8.84 -6.77 -3.49
N TYR A 238 9.51 -5.76 -2.96
CA TYR A 238 8.96 -4.42 -2.71
C TYR A 238 9.68 -3.42 -3.61
N SER A 239 9.24 -3.30 -4.85
CA SER A 239 9.74 -2.30 -5.80
C SER A 239 9.12 -0.93 -5.51
N ARG A 240 9.90 0.15 -5.69
CA ARG A 240 9.48 1.54 -5.38
C ARG A 240 8.88 1.66 -3.97
N VAL A 241 9.52 1.00 -3.00
CA VAL A 241 8.99 0.88 -1.64
C VAL A 241 8.83 2.24 -0.97
N SER A 242 7.74 2.45 -0.21
CA SER A 242 7.60 3.66 0.61
C SER A 242 8.44 3.57 1.89
N GLU A 243 8.79 4.72 2.47
CA GLU A 243 9.52 4.73 3.75
C GLU A 243 8.69 4.08 4.87
N GLY A 244 7.38 4.34 4.96
CA GLY A 244 6.52 3.71 5.95
C GLY A 244 6.51 2.19 5.82
N ARG A 245 6.51 1.66 4.58
CA ARG A 245 6.65 0.22 4.34
C ARG A 245 8.02 -0.30 4.76
N VAL A 246 9.10 0.43 4.49
CA VAL A 246 10.45 0.07 4.95
C VAL A 246 10.51 0.02 6.48
N GLN A 247 9.95 1.01 7.17
CA GLN A 247 9.92 1.01 8.63
C GLN A 247 9.13 -0.18 9.19
N GLN A 248 8.00 -0.55 8.56
CA GLN A 248 7.28 -1.77 8.91
C GLN A 248 8.14 -3.02 8.70
N LEU A 249 8.84 -3.13 7.56
CA LEU A 249 9.70 -4.28 7.27
C LEU A 249 10.88 -4.39 8.25
N VAL A 250 11.53 -3.28 8.60
CA VAL A 250 12.61 -3.24 9.59
C VAL A 250 12.12 -3.69 10.97
N ARG A 251 10.93 -3.25 11.39
CA ARG A 251 10.32 -3.67 12.67
C ARG A 251 9.87 -5.12 12.65
N LYS A 252 9.33 -5.59 11.53
CA LYS A 252 8.75 -6.94 11.37
C LYS A 252 9.79 -8.03 11.17
N CYS A 253 10.79 -7.80 10.32
CA CYS A 253 11.74 -8.85 9.95
C CYS A 253 12.71 -9.15 11.09
N ASP A 254 13.07 -10.40 11.25
CA ASP A 254 13.84 -10.90 12.38
C ASP A 254 15.36 -10.78 12.16
N LEU A 255 15.79 -10.75 10.91
CA LEU A 255 17.21 -10.75 10.53
C LEU A 255 17.43 -9.86 9.29
N TYR A 256 18.56 -9.16 9.25
CA TYR A 256 19.00 -8.43 8.06
C TYR A 256 20.05 -9.22 7.29
N LEU A 257 19.79 -9.50 6.02
CA LEU A 257 20.74 -10.08 5.09
C LEU A 257 21.40 -8.95 4.29
N ASP A 258 22.61 -8.55 4.71
CA ASP A 258 23.43 -7.49 4.11
C ASP A 258 24.23 -8.00 2.89
N ILE A 259 23.54 -8.71 1.99
CA ILE A 259 24.14 -9.44 0.85
C ILE A 259 24.12 -8.64 -0.47
N ASN A 260 23.62 -7.41 -0.45
CA ASN A 260 23.64 -6.49 -1.58
C ASN A 260 25.05 -5.95 -1.85
N SER A 261 25.47 -5.91 -3.11
CA SER A 261 26.83 -5.48 -3.48
C SER A 261 27.07 -3.98 -3.27
N LEU A 262 26.07 -3.13 -3.53
CA LEU A 262 26.12 -1.70 -3.23
C LEU A 262 25.31 -1.39 -1.97
N LYS A 263 25.92 -0.64 -1.04
CA LYS A 263 25.32 -0.33 0.27
C LYS A 263 24.51 0.96 0.24
N GLU A 264 23.29 0.90 0.78
CA GLU A 264 22.41 2.05 0.92
C GLU A 264 21.60 1.97 2.22
N GLY A 265 21.18 3.12 2.75
CA GLY A 265 20.07 3.24 3.71
C GLY A 265 20.36 2.90 5.17
N GLY A 266 21.61 2.60 5.53
CA GLY A 266 22.04 2.41 6.92
C GLY A 266 21.31 1.27 7.65
N PHE A 267 20.84 0.26 6.92
CA PHE A 267 19.96 -0.77 7.50
C PHE A 267 20.68 -1.69 8.50
N SER A 268 21.97 -1.94 8.34
CA SER A 268 22.76 -2.66 9.34
C SER A 268 22.72 -1.93 10.70
N ASP A 269 22.83 -0.60 10.71
CA ASP A 269 22.75 0.18 11.96
C ASP A 269 21.35 0.11 12.57
N LYS A 270 20.30 0.19 11.73
CA LYS A 270 18.90 0.07 12.16
C LYS A 270 18.60 -1.29 12.80
N PHE A 271 19.05 -2.38 12.18
CA PHE A 271 18.87 -3.73 12.73
C PHE A 271 19.74 -3.97 13.96
N SER A 272 20.97 -3.45 13.96
CA SER A 272 21.88 -3.50 15.11
C SER A 272 21.26 -2.82 16.33
N TYR A 273 20.74 -1.61 16.17
CA TYR A 273 20.04 -0.86 17.22
C TYR A 273 18.83 -1.61 17.79
N LEU A 274 18.12 -2.38 16.95
CA LEU A 274 17.00 -3.22 17.38
C LEU A 274 17.44 -4.56 17.99
N GLY A 275 18.74 -4.80 18.15
CA GLY A 275 19.29 -6.05 18.67
C GLY A 275 19.11 -7.24 17.72
N LYS A 276 18.79 -7.00 16.45
CA LYS A 276 18.50 -8.06 15.47
C LYS A 276 19.76 -8.52 14.75
N PRO A 277 19.94 -9.83 14.50
CA PRO A 277 21.11 -10.35 13.81
C PRO A 277 21.25 -9.78 12.39
N ILE A 278 22.49 -9.54 11.98
CA ILE A 278 22.87 -9.09 10.64
C ILE A 278 23.85 -10.09 10.06
N PHE A 279 23.54 -10.64 8.90
CA PHE A 279 24.33 -11.70 8.27
C PHE A 279 24.83 -11.22 6.90
N SER A 280 26.11 -11.45 6.61
CA SER A 280 26.75 -11.10 5.34
C SER A 280 27.78 -12.15 4.91
N PHE A 281 28.17 -12.09 3.65
CA PHE A 281 29.38 -12.75 3.14
C PHE A 281 30.56 -11.78 3.09
N ALA A 282 31.79 -12.29 3.16
CA ALA A 282 33.01 -11.51 3.28
C ALA A 282 33.19 -10.47 2.16
N SER A 283 32.95 -10.85 0.89
CA SER A 283 33.11 -9.97 -0.28
C SER A 283 32.15 -8.79 -0.31
N VAL A 284 30.99 -8.93 0.30
CA VAL A 284 29.93 -7.91 0.31
C VAL A 284 29.69 -7.35 1.71
N ALA A 285 30.44 -7.78 2.73
CA ALA A 285 30.31 -7.24 4.08
C ALA A 285 30.76 -5.79 4.11
N ARG A 286 30.06 -4.96 4.88
CA ARG A 286 30.54 -3.61 5.18
C ARG A 286 31.51 -3.66 6.37
N PRO A 287 32.49 -2.75 6.43
CA PRO A 287 33.17 -2.46 7.68
C PRO A 287 32.13 -2.14 8.75
N ASN A 288 32.19 -2.85 9.87
CA ASN A 288 31.22 -2.69 10.95
C ASN A 288 31.85 -3.09 12.28
N ASN A 289 31.30 -2.55 13.37
CA ASN A 289 31.72 -2.84 14.75
C ASN A 289 30.54 -3.43 15.56
N HIS A 290 29.51 -3.93 14.87
CA HIS A 290 28.27 -4.38 15.50
C HIS A 290 28.44 -5.80 16.02
N GLN A 291 28.19 -6.03 17.31
CA GLN A 291 28.39 -7.35 17.92
C GLN A 291 27.49 -8.44 17.34
N ASN A 292 26.32 -8.05 16.81
CA ASN A 292 25.34 -8.93 16.16
C ASN A 292 25.50 -8.99 14.64
N TYR A 293 26.64 -8.55 14.10
CA TYR A 293 26.96 -8.67 12.69
C TYR A 293 27.89 -9.86 12.46
N HIS A 294 27.38 -10.86 11.74
CA HIS A 294 28.05 -12.12 11.47
C HIS A 294 28.48 -12.18 10.00
N VAL A 295 29.80 -12.34 9.78
CA VAL A 295 30.39 -12.44 8.45
C VAL A 295 30.81 -13.88 8.20
N PHE A 296 30.33 -14.44 7.10
CA PHE A 296 30.69 -15.78 6.63
C PHE A 296 31.65 -15.68 5.45
N ALA A 297 32.52 -16.68 5.27
CA ALA A 297 33.32 -16.78 4.06
C ALA A 297 32.40 -16.92 2.83
N ASP A 298 32.81 -16.40 1.68
CA ASP A 298 31.96 -16.36 0.47
C ASP A 298 31.48 -17.74 -0.01
N ASN A 299 32.25 -18.79 0.31
CA ASN A 299 31.94 -20.19 0.02
C ASN A 299 31.18 -20.91 1.16
N ASP A 300 30.99 -20.28 2.33
CA ASP A 300 30.36 -20.89 3.51
C ASP A 300 28.86 -20.59 3.60
N ILE A 301 28.12 -20.94 2.55
CA ILE A 301 26.65 -20.81 2.54
C ILE A 301 26.03 -21.74 3.60
N HIS A 302 26.59 -22.93 3.77
CA HIS A 302 26.08 -23.92 4.72
C HIS A 302 26.23 -23.46 6.18
N GLY A 303 27.36 -22.85 6.53
CA GLY A 303 27.57 -22.25 7.85
C GLY A 303 26.55 -21.15 8.15
N MET A 304 26.27 -20.28 7.17
CA MET A 304 25.22 -19.26 7.30
C MET A 304 23.84 -19.88 7.54
N VAL A 305 23.45 -20.87 6.74
CA VAL A 305 22.17 -21.59 6.87
C VAL A 305 22.06 -22.27 8.24
N LYS A 306 23.13 -22.92 8.70
CA LYS A 306 23.17 -23.57 10.02
C LYS A 306 23.02 -22.56 11.15
N ALA A 307 23.69 -21.42 11.06
CA ALA A 307 23.59 -20.35 12.04
C ALA A 307 22.18 -19.76 12.10
N ILE A 308 21.54 -19.50 10.95
CA ILE A 308 20.15 -19.06 10.87
C ILE A 308 19.23 -20.10 11.54
N ASN A 309 19.32 -21.37 11.16
CA ASN A 309 18.46 -22.41 11.73
C ASN A 309 18.64 -22.57 13.24
N LYS A 310 19.84 -22.34 13.77
CA LYS A 310 20.09 -22.35 15.22
C LYS A 310 19.37 -21.20 15.95
N ILE A 311 19.22 -20.05 15.31
CA ILE A 311 18.53 -18.89 15.90
C ILE A 311 17.01 -19.13 15.98
N PHE A 312 16.43 -19.76 14.96
CA PHE A 312 14.96 -19.84 14.82
C PHE A 312 14.34 -21.20 15.19
N ASN A 313 15.15 -22.27 15.34
CA ASN A 313 14.68 -23.57 15.84
C ASN A 313 15.22 -23.92 17.24
N GLY A 314 15.93 -22.98 17.89
CA GLY A 314 16.57 -23.14 19.20
C GLY A 314 15.65 -22.79 20.36
#